data_AF-A0A165GA22-F1
#
_entry.id   AF-A0A165GA22-F1
#
_cell.length_a   1.000
_cell.length_b   1.000
_cell.length_c   1.000
_cell.angle_alpha   90.00
_cell.angle_beta   90.00
_cell.angle_gamma   90.00
#
_symmetry.space_group_name_H-M   'P 1'
#
loop_
_entity.id
_entity.type
_entity.pdbx_description
1 polymer ?
#
loop_
_entity_poly.entity_id
_entity_poly.type
_entity_poly.pdbx_seq_one_letter_code
_entity_poly.pdbx_strand_id
1 'polypeptide(L)'
;MAELRVGTCAQILQGTNTNLNVIVQVIDKTRISIDGVPLESEEFRLTLSDSQYSLRVMLDSRINHVLSDLVDNGYLRIRAVVRREIYGMRVVVVTGAHVVPVEGEQAIVGDPQELDIDIGATVVARWITNRTTDYWRRTWWHED
;
A
#
# COMPACT_ATOMS: atom_id res chain seq x y z
N MET A 1 -16.82 -5.90 -16.49
CA MET A 1 -15.44 -5.46 -16.20
C MET A 1 -15.29 -5.29 -14.70
N ALA A 2 -14.17 -5.70 -14.12
CA ALA A 2 -13.86 -5.44 -12.71
C ALA A 2 -13.55 -3.94 -12.55
N GLU A 3 -14.28 -3.24 -11.70
CA GLU A 3 -14.10 -1.80 -11.51
C GLU A 3 -13.03 -1.53 -10.45
N LEU A 4 -11.89 -0.97 -10.87
CA LEU A 4 -10.87 -0.46 -9.96
C LEU A 4 -11.33 0.88 -9.41
N ARG A 5 -11.24 1.05 -8.08
CA ARG A 5 -11.59 2.30 -7.42
C ARG A 5 -10.33 3.04 -6.99
N VAL A 6 -10.14 4.23 -7.54
CA VAL A 6 -9.06 5.14 -7.15
C VAL A 6 -9.08 5.42 -5.64
N GLY A 7 -7.90 5.38 -5.01
CA GLY A 7 -7.71 5.55 -3.57
C GLY A 7 -7.77 4.24 -2.79
N THR A 8 -8.00 3.10 -3.45
CA THR A 8 -7.99 1.78 -2.82
C THR A 8 -6.61 1.44 -2.26
N CYS A 9 -5.52 1.78 -2.96
CA CYS A 9 -4.17 1.54 -2.46
C CYS A 9 -3.91 2.33 -1.16
N ALA A 10 -4.34 3.59 -1.10
CA ALA A 10 -4.26 4.38 0.13
C ALA A 10 -5.13 3.80 1.27
N GLN A 11 -6.33 3.30 0.96
CA GLN A 11 -7.18 2.62 1.94
C GLN A 11 -6.55 1.32 2.47
N ILE A 12 -5.92 0.54 1.59
CA ILE A 12 -5.19 -0.68 1.99
C ILE A 12 -4.01 -0.31 2.88
N LEU A 13 -3.30 0.78 2.59
CA LEU A 13 -2.12 1.20 3.33
C LEU A 13 -2.45 1.85 4.69
N GLN A 14 -3.31 2.86 4.72
CA GLN A 14 -3.56 3.70 5.90
C GLN A 14 -4.90 3.45 6.60
N GLY A 15 -5.80 2.65 6.01
CA GLY A 15 -7.13 2.42 6.57
C GLY A 15 -7.11 1.79 7.97
N THR A 16 -8.10 2.15 8.79
CA THR A 16 -8.31 1.53 10.11
C THR A 16 -9.03 0.20 10.02
N ASN A 17 -9.87 0.01 9.00
CA ASN A 17 -10.59 -1.23 8.76
C ASN A 17 -9.65 -2.30 8.17
N THR A 18 -9.57 -3.45 8.84
CA THR A 18 -8.81 -4.63 8.39
C THR A 18 -9.62 -5.51 7.45
N ASN A 19 -10.95 -5.49 7.54
CA ASN A 19 -11.86 -6.22 6.67
C ASN A 19 -12.24 -5.32 5.49
N LEU A 20 -11.71 -5.65 4.32
CA LEU A 20 -11.91 -4.88 3.10
C LEU A 20 -12.85 -5.64 2.15
N ASN A 21 -13.39 -4.92 1.17
CA ASN A 21 -14.08 -5.55 0.05
C ASN A 21 -13.80 -4.71 -1.19
N VAL A 22 -12.54 -4.73 -1.61
CA VAL A 22 -12.01 -3.88 -2.68
C VAL A 22 -11.38 -4.74 -3.76
N ILE A 23 -11.39 -4.24 -4.99
CA ILE A 23 -10.75 -4.90 -6.13
C ILE A 23 -9.50 -4.11 -6.50
N VAL A 24 -8.41 -4.83 -6.73
CA VAL A 24 -7.12 -4.30 -7.15
C VAL A 24 -6.58 -5.15 -8.30
N GLN A 25 -5.78 -4.55 -9.16
CA GLN A 25 -5.01 -5.28 -10.16
C GLN A 25 -3.67 -5.70 -9.55
N VAL A 26 -3.18 -6.90 -9.86
CA VAL A 26 -1.84 -7.35 -9.48
C VAL A 26 -0.92 -7.13 -10.66
N ILE A 27 -0.05 -6.12 -10.60
CA ILE A 27 0.83 -5.73 -11.72
C ILE A 27 2.24 -6.34 -11.62
N ASP A 28 2.59 -6.90 -10.46
CA ASP A 28 3.81 -7.68 -10.26
C ASP A 28 3.64 -8.71 -9.13
N LYS A 29 4.32 -9.85 -9.26
CA LYS A 29 4.37 -10.92 -8.25
C LYS A 29 5.79 -11.46 -8.16
N THR A 30 6.39 -11.35 -6.98
CA THR A 30 7.76 -11.82 -6.72
C THR A 30 7.76 -12.80 -5.55
N ARG A 31 8.33 -13.99 -5.75
CA ARG A 31 8.62 -14.92 -4.64
C ARG A 31 9.82 -14.39 -3.85
N ILE A 32 9.67 -14.32 -2.53
CA ILE A 32 10.73 -13.82 -1.66
C ILE A 32 11.83 -14.86 -1.48
N SER A 33 13.07 -14.38 -1.54
CA SER A 33 14.29 -15.14 -1.30
C SER A 33 15.28 -14.30 -0.49
N ILE A 34 16.18 -14.96 0.23
CA ILE A 34 17.35 -14.35 0.88
C ILE A 34 18.57 -14.86 0.12
N ASP A 35 19.37 -13.94 -0.43
CA ASP A 35 20.55 -14.27 -1.25
C ASP A 35 20.26 -15.25 -2.40
N GLY A 36 19.06 -15.13 -3.00
CA GLY A 36 18.60 -16.03 -4.07
C GLY A 36 18.09 -17.38 -3.59
N VAL A 37 18.19 -17.69 -2.30
CA VAL A 37 17.62 -18.90 -1.69
C VAL A 37 16.17 -18.63 -1.27
N PRO A 38 15.18 -19.34 -1.84
CA PRO A 38 13.80 -19.21 -1.42
C PRO A 38 13.63 -19.55 0.06
N LEU A 39 12.74 -18.83 0.74
CA LEU A 39 12.35 -19.17 2.10
C LEU A 39 11.63 -20.53 2.16
N GLU A 40 11.74 -21.21 3.30
CA GLU A 40 10.99 -22.46 3.57
C GLU A 40 9.48 -22.19 3.56
N SER A 41 9.05 -21.08 4.16
CA SER A 41 7.73 -20.52 3.93
C SER A 41 7.69 -19.96 2.51
N GLU A 42 6.78 -20.48 1.69
CA GLU A 42 6.52 -19.85 0.40
C GLU A 42 5.89 -18.47 0.68
N GLU A 43 6.66 -17.40 0.44
CA GLU A 43 6.24 -16.03 0.67
C GLU A 43 6.27 -15.26 -0.64
N PHE A 44 5.19 -14.54 -0.92
CA PHE A 44 5.07 -13.70 -2.09
C PHE A 44 4.91 -12.25 -1.70
N ARG A 45 5.57 -11.38 -2.46
CA ARG A 45 5.32 -9.96 -2.49
C ARG A 45 4.60 -9.61 -3.78
N LEU A 46 3.51 -8.87 -3.65
CA LEU A 46 2.67 -8.43 -4.76
C LEU A 46 2.77 -6.92 -4.88
N THR A 47 2.72 -6.42 -6.11
CA THR A 47 2.47 -5.00 -6.38
C THR A 47 1.02 -4.87 -6.84
N LEU A 48 0.20 -4.22 -6.01
CA LEU A 48 -1.21 -3.97 -6.27
C LEU A 48 -1.38 -2.61 -6.94
N SER A 49 -2.37 -2.45 -7.82
CA SER A 49 -2.72 -1.20 -8.48
C SER A 49 -4.21 -0.89 -8.35
N ASP A 50 -4.53 0.39 -8.12
CA ASP A 50 -5.89 0.95 -8.19
C ASP A 50 -6.10 1.85 -9.41
N SER A 51 -5.22 1.72 -10.41
CA SER A 51 -5.06 2.50 -11.66
C SER A 51 -4.36 3.86 -11.54
N GLN A 52 -4.33 4.47 -10.35
CA GLN A 52 -3.58 5.71 -10.11
C GLN A 52 -2.33 5.47 -9.27
N TYR A 53 -2.42 4.56 -8.31
CA TYR A 53 -1.36 4.27 -7.37
C TYR A 53 -1.07 2.78 -7.32
N SER A 54 0.21 2.45 -7.10
CA SER A 54 0.66 1.10 -6.80
C SER A 54 1.13 0.96 -5.36
N LEU A 55 0.97 -0.23 -4.79
CA LEU A 55 1.35 -0.55 -3.42
C LEU A 55 1.96 -1.94 -3.33
N ARG A 56 3.15 -2.04 -2.73
CA ARG A 56 3.76 -3.33 -2.41
C ARG A 56 3.16 -3.91 -1.12
N VAL A 57 2.76 -5.17 -1.19
CA VAL A 57 2.20 -5.92 -0.06
C VAL A 57 2.81 -7.31 0.01
N MET A 58 2.80 -7.90 1.20
CA MET A 58 3.07 -9.32 1.38
C MET A 58 1.77 -10.11 1.27
N LEU A 59 1.82 -11.33 0.73
CA LEU A 59 0.72 -12.29 0.78
C LEU A 59 0.95 -13.26 1.94
N ASP A 60 -0.08 -13.49 2.75
CA ASP A 60 -0.05 -14.53 3.77
C ASP A 60 0.11 -15.92 3.11
N SER A 61 1.11 -16.68 3.55
CA SER A 61 1.47 -17.97 2.94
C SER A 61 0.32 -18.97 2.91
N ARG A 62 -0.65 -18.85 3.83
CA ARG A 62 -1.85 -19.71 3.89
C ARG A 62 -2.77 -19.52 2.67
N ILE A 63 -2.67 -18.40 1.96
CA ILE A 63 -3.53 -18.08 0.81
C ILE A 63 -2.75 -17.99 -0.52
N ASN A 64 -1.50 -18.46 -0.57
CA ASN A 64 -0.70 -18.48 -1.81
C ASN A 64 -1.37 -19.23 -2.96
N HIS A 65 -2.22 -20.22 -2.66
CA HIS A 65 -2.97 -20.97 -3.67
C HIS A 65 -3.82 -20.04 -4.56
N VAL A 66 -4.23 -18.85 -4.10
CA VAL A 66 -4.92 -17.85 -4.92
C VAL A 66 -4.09 -17.42 -6.15
N LEU A 67 -2.77 -17.52 -6.09
CA LEU A 67 -1.89 -17.14 -7.19
C LEU A 67 -1.84 -18.16 -8.34
N SER A 68 -2.27 -19.41 -8.13
CA SER A 68 -2.31 -20.41 -9.22
C SER A 68 -3.36 -20.07 -10.27
N ASP A 69 -4.45 -19.45 -9.82
CA ASP A 69 -5.60 -19.12 -10.66
C ASP A 69 -5.53 -17.68 -11.19
N LEU A 70 -4.49 -16.93 -10.80
CA LEU A 70 -4.30 -15.53 -11.17
C LEU A 70 -3.58 -15.45 -12.52
N VAL A 71 -4.32 -15.02 -13.54
CA VAL A 71 -3.75 -14.63 -14.84
C VAL A 71 -2.81 -13.43 -14.70
N ASP A 72 -1.91 -13.24 -15.66
CA ASP A 72 -1.00 -12.10 -15.67
C ASP A 72 -1.77 -10.78 -15.72
N ASN A 73 -1.34 -9.84 -14.88
CA ASN A 73 -2.04 -8.58 -14.61
C ASN A 73 -3.51 -8.75 -14.15
N GLY A 74 -3.87 -9.91 -13.61
CA GLY A 74 -5.21 -10.23 -13.15
C GLY A 74 -5.66 -9.41 -11.94
N TYR A 75 -6.89 -9.67 -11.50
CA TYR A 75 -7.53 -8.91 -10.43
C TYR A 75 -7.75 -9.75 -9.19
N LEU A 76 -7.46 -9.16 -8.03
CA LEU A 76 -7.78 -9.73 -6.73
C LEU A 76 -8.86 -8.91 -6.05
N ARG A 77 -9.81 -9.60 -5.40
CA ARG A 77 -10.69 -8.98 -4.42
C ARG A 77 -10.12 -9.19 -3.03
N ILE A 78 -9.63 -8.12 -2.42
CA ILE A 78 -9.05 -8.13 -1.09
C ILE A 78 -10.17 -8.12 -0.05
N ARG A 79 -10.14 -9.12 0.84
CA ARG A 79 -11.10 -9.33 1.94
C ARG A 79 -10.55 -8.94 3.29
N ALA A 80 -9.26 -9.16 3.52
CA ALA A 80 -8.64 -8.86 4.79
C ALA A 80 -7.17 -8.48 4.63
N VAL A 81 -6.73 -7.53 5.44
CA VAL A 81 -5.32 -7.14 5.55
C VAL A 81 -4.91 -6.95 7.01
N VAL A 82 -3.65 -7.23 7.30
CA VAL A 82 -2.96 -6.87 8.54
C VAL A 82 -1.93 -5.81 8.22
N ARG A 83 -1.86 -4.77 9.05
CA ARG A 83 -0.91 -3.66 8.90
C ARG A 83 0.01 -3.66 10.10
N ARG A 84 1.32 -3.63 9.87
CA ARG A 84 2.35 -3.57 10.92
C ARG A 84 3.30 -2.43 10.63
N GLU A 85 3.80 -1.83 11.68
CA GLU A 85 4.89 -0.86 11.61
C GLU A 85 6.17 -1.56 12.04
N ILE A 86 7.19 -1.49 11.19
CA ILE A 86 8.50 -2.10 11.42
C ILE A 86 9.54 -1.07 11.01
N TYR A 87 10.34 -0.61 11.98
CA TYR A 87 11.39 0.41 11.75
C TYR A 87 10.91 1.67 11.00
N GLY A 88 9.72 2.19 11.33
CA GLY A 88 9.15 3.37 10.68
C GLY A 88 8.59 3.11 9.27
N MET A 89 8.59 1.87 8.80
CA MET A 89 7.93 1.49 7.55
C MET A 89 6.62 0.76 7.85
N ARG A 90 5.60 1.04 7.03
CA ARG A 90 4.32 0.32 7.11
C ARG A 90 4.33 -0.89 6.20
N VAL A 91 4.31 -2.07 6.80
CA VAL A 91 4.17 -3.35 6.09
C VAL A 91 2.70 -3.75 6.07
N VAL A 92 2.18 -4.07 4.89
CA VAL A 92 0.82 -4.60 4.70
C VAL A 92 0.92 -6.06 4.28
N VAL A 93 0.19 -6.92 5.00
CA VAL A 93 0.04 -8.34 4.69
C VAL A 93 -1.42 -8.59 4.29
N VAL A 94 -1.64 -9.08 3.08
CA VAL A 94 -2.97 -9.54 2.62
C VAL A 94 -3.24 -10.91 3.24
N THR A 95 -4.25 -11.00 4.08
CA THR A 95 -4.60 -12.22 4.83
C THR A 95 -5.89 -12.88 4.33
N GLY A 96 -6.62 -12.22 3.43
CA GLY A 96 -7.76 -12.80 2.73
C GLY A 96 -7.96 -12.15 1.38
N ALA A 97 -8.00 -12.96 0.32
CA ALA A 97 -8.25 -12.53 -1.04
C ALA A 97 -8.83 -13.68 -1.87
N HIS A 98 -9.45 -13.36 -3.01
CA HIS A 98 -9.79 -14.34 -4.04
C HIS A 98 -9.68 -13.70 -5.43
N VAL A 99 -9.40 -14.51 -6.44
CA VAL A 99 -9.28 -14.06 -7.83
C VAL A 99 -10.64 -13.58 -8.34
N VAL A 100 -10.65 -12.44 -9.01
CA VAL A 100 -11.82 -12.01 -9.78
C VAL A 100 -11.71 -12.64 -11.18
N PRO A 101 -12.67 -13.50 -11.59
CA PRO A 101 -12.58 -14.20 -12.87
C PRO A 101 -12.53 -13.22 -14.05
N VAL A 102 -11.53 -13.39 -14.89
CA VAL A 102 -11.34 -12.68 -16.16
C VAL A 102 -10.77 -13.65 -17.20
N GLU A 103 -11.05 -13.40 -18.47
CA GLU A 103 -10.53 -14.21 -19.57
C GLU A 103 -9.23 -13.60 -20.10
N GLY A 104 -8.19 -14.43 -20.22
CA GLY A 104 -6.91 -14.06 -20.80
C GLY A 104 -6.05 -13.11 -19.94
N GLU A 105 -4.87 -12.80 -20.45
CA GLU A 105 -4.00 -11.77 -19.89
C GLU A 105 -4.69 -10.40 -19.91
N GLN A 106 -4.45 -9.61 -18.87
CA GLN A 106 -5.02 -8.27 -18.76
C GLN A 106 -3.97 -7.21 -19.09
N ALA A 107 -4.41 -6.09 -19.66
CA ALA A 107 -3.56 -4.91 -19.74
C ALA A 107 -3.49 -4.23 -18.37
N ILE A 108 -2.32 -3.65 -18.05
CA ILE A 108 -2.21 -2.76 -16.88
C ILE A 108 -3.13 -1.57 -17.09
N VAL A 109 -3.98 -1.29 -16.10
CA VAL A 109 -4.92 -0.17 -16.15
C VAL A 109 -4.25 1.06 -15.57
N GLY A 110 -4.14 2.12 -16.39
CA GLY A 110 -3.56 3.40 -15.98
C GLY A 110 -2.02 3.39 -15.95
N ASP A 111 -1.46 4.34 -15.22
CA ASP A 111 -0.01 4.50 -14.99
C ASP A 111 0.27 4.68 -13.49
N PRO A 112 0.19 3.58 -12.72
CA PRO A 112 0.10 3.66 -11.27
C PRO A 112 1.43 4.07 -10.61
N GLN A 113 1.42 5.20 -9.92
CA GLN A 113 2.59 5.72 -9.19
C GLN A 113 2.77 4.99 -7.85
N GLU A 114 4.00 4.61 -7.50
CA GLU A 114 4.27 3.88 -6.25
C GLU A 114 3.94 4.75 -5.02
N LEU A 115 3.12 4.21 -4.12
CA LEU A 115 2.94 4.77 -2.77
C LEU A 115 4.05 4.26 -1.87
N ASP A 116 4.99 5.15 -1.57
CA ASP A 116 5.99 4.94 -0.54
C ASP A 116 5.63 5.78 0.70
N ILE A 117 5.60 5.15 1.87
CA ILE A 117 5.44 5.84 3.15
C ILE A 117 6.55 5.39 4.07
N ASP A 118 7.66 6.11 3.99
CA ASP A 118 8.55 6.30 5.12
C ASP A 118 7.81 7.15 6.17
N ILE A 119 7.46 6.56 7.31
CA ILE A 119 6.76 7.28 8.39
C ILE A 119 7.69 8.32 9.04
N GLY A 120 9.00 8.31 8.73
CA GLY A 120 9.92 9.41 9.02
C GLY A 120 9.56 10.72 8.30
N ALA A 121 8.71 10.69 7.28
CA ALA A 121 8.30 11.84 6.49
C ALA A 121 6.80 12.18 6.67
N THR A 122 6.37 12.48 7.90
CA THR A 122 5.11 13.21 8.13
C THR A 122 5.35 14.50 8.91
N VAL A 123 5.95 15.50 8.25
CA VAL A 123 5.47 16.90 8.20
C VAL A 123 6.03 17.54 6.92
N VAL A 124 5.35 17.39 5.78
CA VAL A 124 5.47 18.36 4.69
C VAL A 124 4.06 18.76 4.24
N ALA A 125 3.37 19.48 5.11
CA ALA A 125 2.34 20.42 4.67
C ALA A 125 3.03 21.74 4.30
N ARG A 126 3.47 21.84 3.05
CA ARG A 126 3.76 23.10 2.34
C ARG A 126 2.63 23.18 1.31
N TRP A 127 1.75 24.19 1.24
CA TRP A 127 1.88 25.65 1.11
C TRP A 127 0.51 26.28 1.50
N ILE A 128 0.30 27.54 1.90
CA ILE A 128 0.45 28.83 1.20
C ILE A 128 0.27 29.98 2.24
N THR A 129 0.99 31.07 1.98
CA THR A 129 1.06 32.38 2.65
C THR A 129 -0.27 33.11 2.94
N ASN A 130 -0.41 33.74 4.11
CA ASN A 130 -0.56 35.20 4.22
C ASN A 130 -0.43 35.75 5.66
N ARG A 131 0.11 36.96 5.71
CA ARG A 131 0.43 37.82 6.86
C ARG A 131 -0.65 37.87 7.95
N THR A 132 -0.22 37.77 9.22
CA THR A 132 -0.50 38.81 10.23
C THR A 132 0.39 38.68 11.47
N THR A 133 1.04 39.80 11.78
CA THR A 133 1.43 40.36 13.10
C THR A 133 2.57 39.73 13.91
N ASP A 134 3.67 40.49 13.89
CA ASP A 134 4.53 40.83 15.03
C ASP A 134 3.83 40.78 16.40
N TYR A 135 4.32 39.92 17.29
CA TYR A 135 4.21 39.96 18.76
C TYR A 135 5.11 38.78 19.19
N TRP A 136 6.37 38.91 19.59
CA TRP A 136 6.88 39.62 20.75
C TRP A 136 8.39 39.91 20.60
N ARG A 137 8.75 41.19 20.44
CA ARG A 137 9.98 41.75 21.02
C ARG A 137 9.56 42.55 22.26
N ARG A 138 10.36 42.46 23.33
CA ARG A 138 10.21 43.07 24.68
C ARG A 138 9.27 42.27 25.58
N THR A 139 9.74 41.63 26.63
CA THR A 139 10.30 42.18 27.89
C THR A 139 10.56 40.92 28.78
N TRP A 140 11.58 40.75 29.62
CA TRP A 140 12.03 41.55 30.76
C TRP A 140 13.43 41.07 31.22
N TRP A 141 14.27 42.04 31.61
CA TRP A 141 15.32 41.87 32.63
C TRP A 141 14.70 42.12 34.00
N HIS A 142 15.10 41.39 35.03
CA HIS A 142 15.32 41.74 36.46
C HIS A 142 15.71 40.43 37.16
N GLU A 143 16.98 40.26 37.58
CA GLU A 143 17.50 40.62 38.91
C GLU A 143 16.72 39.96 40.05
N ASP A 144 17.32 38.91 40.61
CA ASP A 144 17.62 38.77 42.05
C ASP A 144 18.93 37.98 42.19
#